data_AF-A0A1L7XQV0-F1
#
_entry.id   AF-A0A1L7XQV0-F1
#
_cell.length_a   1.000
_cell.length_b   1.000
_cell.length_c   1.000
_cell.angle_alpha   90.00
_cell.angle_beta   90.00
_cell.angle_gamma   90.00
#
_symmetry.space_group_name_H-M   'P 1'
#
loop_
_entity.id
_entity.type
_entity.pdbx_description
1 polymer ?
#
loop_
_entity_poly.entity_id
_entity_poly.type
_entity_poly.pdbx_seq_one_letter_code
_entity_poly.pdbx_strand_id
1 'polypeptide(L)'
;MDQIPDINEWLVTPQNPPRAIDGLDYERCAALHNYLIRYAWVASNRPLCDLKFQSWFDNHGNAANDLRSRLEPNLVKFLEAVYDPSGSDDTILFYWVSGLTYPDELWFDWEGYSEDGEESRRMTLYRTNSGLLGGHNDGLCYDQKLHKAAMFISIDDQDFANRLEHEHLWHPLETVLSNWISTIRIGKISAGPSGVKLHNEKYGPWMYHSYSPQQVEETVTAFNRLVIAIECRIPKSAKKWPTSNPLISQQILDSTSVPNPSFARSFLTMIRPPNFKYIAPGLLLPTPESFASSQPFTSVKQEDDRL
;
A
#
# COMPACT_ATOMS: atom_id res chain seq x y z
N MET A 1 -11.82 -10.44 24.70
CA MET A 1 -10.76 -10.03 23.76
C MET A 1 -11.45 -9.11 22.78
N ASP A 2 -11.14 -7.82 22.81
CA ASP A 2 -11.76 -6.86 21.89
C ASP A 2 -11.28 -7.19 20.48
N GLN A 3 -12.16 -7.80 19.69
CA GLN A 3 -11.86 -8.20 18.33
C GLN A 3 -12.08 -7.00 17.41
N ILE A 4 -11.13 -6.76 16.50
CA ILE A 4 -11.30 -5.75 15.44
C ILE A 4 -12.56 -6.14 14.66
N PRO A 5 -13.50 -5.21 14.40
CA PRO A 5 -14.73 -5.52 13.67
C PRO A 5 -14.43 -6.05 12.27
N ASP A 6 -15.31 -6.91 11.76
CA ASP A 6 -15.25 -7.32 10.36
C ASP A 6 -15.51 -6.11 9.46
N ILE A 7 -14.62 -5.89 8.50
CA ILE A 7 -14.66 -4.77 7.54
C ILE A 7 -15.10 -5.22 6.14
N ASN A 8 -15.34 -6.52 5.94
CA ASN A 8 -15.64 -7.10 4.62
C ASN A 8 -16.79 -6.42 3.87
N GLU A 9 -17.89 -6.11 4.56
CA GLU A 9 -19.06 -5.46 3.96
C GLU A 9 -18.79 -4.02 3.49
N TRP A 10 -17.75 -3.38 4.05
CA TRP A 10 -17.37 -2.01 3.73
C TRP A 10 -16.28 -1.93 2.66
N LEU A 11 -15.58 -3.02 2.35
CA LEU A 11 -14.50 -2.99 1.36
C LEU A 11 -15.02 -2.81 -0.06
N VAL A 12 -14.39 -1.92 -0.80
CA VAL A 12 -14.58 -1.78 -2.24
C VAL A 12 -13.95 -2.98 -2.95
N THR A 13 -14.79 -3.74 -3.62
CA THR A 13 -14.40 -4.91 -4.41
C THR A 13 -15.20 -4.94 -5.71
N PRO A 14 -14.86 -5.77 -6.71
CA PRO A 14 -15.70 -5.92 -7.91
C PRO A 14 -17.15 -6.33 -7.60
N GLN A 15 -17.39 -7.05 -6.49
CA GLN A 15 -18.72 -7.47 -6.03
C GLN A 15 -19.40 -6.43 -5.12
N ASN A 16 -18.65 -5.47 -4.61
CA ASN A 16 -19.12 -4.38 -3.76
C ASN A 16 -18.47 -3.05 -4.21
N PRO A 17 -18.80 -2.55 -5.42
CA PRO A 17 -18.15 -1.37 -5.99
C PRO A 17 -18.42 -0.10 -5.16
N PRO A 18 -17.73 1.03 -5.46
CA PRO A 18 -18.06 2.33 -4.87
C PRO A 18 -19.54 2.65 -5.04
N ARG A 19 -20.17 3.25 -4.03
CA ARG A 19 -21.61 3.52 -4.08
C ARG A 19 -21.84 4.74 -4.99
N ALA A 20 -22.83 4.65 -5.88
CA ALA A 20 -23.21 5.76 -6.75
C ALA A 20 -24.11 6.74 -5.99
N ILE A 21 -23.51 7.47 -5.05
CA ILE A 21 -24.18 8.53 -4.27
C ILE A 21 -23.64 9.90 -4.67
N ASP A 22 -24.45 10.94 -4.44
CA ASP A 22 -24.02 12.33 -4.60
C ASP A 22 -23.27 12.75 -3.33
N GLY A 23 -21.98 13.07 -3.48
CA GLY A 23 -21.09 13.36 -2.36
C GLY A 23 -20.22 12.20 -1.89
N LEU A 24 -19.54 12.44 -0.76
CA LEU A 24 -18.71 11.44 -0.07
C LEU A 24 -19.57 10.36 0.61
N ASP A 25 -19.22 9.08 0.43
CA ASP A 25 -19.79 7.97 1.22
C ASP A 25 -19.15 7.97 2.62
N TYR A 26 -19.59 8.92 3.45
CA TYR A 26 -18.97 9.20 4.74
C TYR A 26 -19.04 8.00 5.68
N GLU A 27 -20.13 7.21 5.65
CA GLU A 27 -20.29 6.04 6.51
C GLU A 27 -19.26 4.97 6.15
N ARG A 28 -19.12 4.68 4.85
CA ARG A 28 -18.15 3.70 4.36
C ARG A 28 -16.72 4.16 4.58
N CYS A 29 -16.43 5.42 4.26
CA CYS A 29 -15.10 5.99 4.47
C CYS A 29 -14.73 5.98 5.95
N ALA A 30 -15.66 6.36 6.84
CA ALA A 30 -15.40 6.37 8.28
C ALA A 30 -15.18 4.96 8.83
N ALA A 31 -15.95 3.97 8.40
CA ALA A 31 -15.75 2.57 8.78
C ALA A 31 -14.35 2.07 8.38
N LEU A 32 -13.93 2.34 7.14
CA LEU A 32 -12.61 1.94 6.61
C LEU A 32 -11.46 2.65 7.33
N HIS A 33 -11.58 3.97 7.55
CA HIS A 33 -10.59 4.75 8.28
C HIS A 33 -10.44 4.27 9.74
N ASN A 34 -11.55 4.13 10.45
CA ASN A 34 -11.56 3.67 11.84
C ASN A 34 -11.03 2.24 12.00
N TYR A 35 -11.22 1.39 10.98
CA TYR A 35 -10.61 0.07 10.92
C TYR A 35 -9.09 0.14 10.88
N LEU A 36 -8.50 1.01 10.04
CA LEU A 36 -7.04 1.18 9.93
C LEU A 36 -6.42 1.58 11.28
N ILE A 37 -7.04 2.54 11.98
CA ILE A 37 -6.58 2.96 13.32
C ILE A 37 -6.62 1.80 14.31
N ARG A 38 -7.76 1.11 14.41
CA ARG A 38 -7.92 -0.03 15.33
C ARG A 38 -6.95 -1.16 15.01
N TYR A 39 -6.75 -1.44 13.72
CA TYR A 39 -5.79 -2.45 13.26
C TYR A 39 -4.37 -2.11 13.70
N ALA A 40 -3.91 -0.89 13.42
CA ALA A 40 -2.57 -0.44 13.80
C ALA A 40 -2.36 -0.45 15.32
N TRP A 41 -3.38 -0.04 16.08
CA TRP A 41 -3.35 -0.01 17.54
C TRP A 41 -3.18 -1.41 18.14
N VAL A 42 -4.02 -2.36 17.72
CA VAL A 42 -3.96 -3.76 18.18
C VAL A 42 -2.66 -4.42 17.75
N ALA A 43 -2.25 -4.21 16.49
CA ALA A 43 -0.99 -4.76 15.97
C ALA A 43 0.24 -4.21 16.70
N SER A 44 0.12 -3.04 17.33
CA SER A 44 1.14 -2.46 18.20
C SER A 44 1.15 -3.04 19.62
N ASN A 45 0.44 -4.14 19.88
CA ASN A 45 0.22 -4.75 21.20
C ASN A 45 -0.45 -3.81 22.22
N ARG A 46 -1.26 -2.84 21.75
CA ARG A 46 -2.03 -1.95 22.62
C ARG A 46 -3.48 -2.45 22.71
N PRO A 47 -4.08 -2.55 23.91
CA PRO A 47 -5.45 -3.00 24.04
C PRO A 47 -6.43 -1.91 23.56
N LEU A 48 -7.53 -2.31 22.93
CA LEU A 48 -8.51 -1.37 22.37
C LEU A 48 -9.20 -0.51 23.43
N CYS A 49 -9.29 -0.97 24.68
CA CYS A 49 -9.83 -0.18 25.79
C CYS A 49 -9.03 1.09 26.09
N ASP A 50 -7.76 1.13 25.69
CA ASP A 50 -6.88 2.30 25.89
C ASP A 50 -6.95 3.27 24.71
N LEU A 51 -7.62 2.89 23.62
CA LEU A 51 -7.78 3.75 22.45
C LEU A 51 -8.81 4.83 22.75
N LYS A 52 -8.40 6.10 22.64
CA LYS A 52 -9.31 7.24 22.77
C LYS A 52 -10.09 7.42 21.48
N PHE A 53 -11.41 7.34 21.57
CA PHE A 53 -12.33 7.54 20.45
C PHE A 53 -12.79 9.00 20.42
N GLN A 54 -11.93 9.91 19.98
CA GLN A 54 -12.27 11.32 19.77
C GLN A 54 -12.32 11.61 18.28
N SER A 55 -13.31 12.39 17.85
CA SER A 55 -13.39 12.80 16.45
C SER A 55 -12.36 13.89 16.10
N TRP A 56 -12.18 14.15 14.81
CA TRP A 56 -11.32 15.24 14.35
C TRP A 56 -11.81 16.60 14.88
N PHE A 57 -13.12 16.83 14.89
CA PHE A 57 -13.71 18.04 15.48
C PHE A 57 -13.52 18.11 17.00
N ASP A 58 -13.62 16.98 17.71
CA ASP A 58 -13.40 16.95 19.17
C ASP A 58 -11.95 17.27 19.54
N ASN A 59 -10.98 16.76 18.77
CA ASN A 59 -9.56 17.01 19.01
C ASN A 59 -9.14 18.45 18.72
N HIS A 60 -9.71 19.06 17.68
CA HIS A 60 -9.28 20.37 17.20
C HIS A 60 -10.18 21.53 17.64
N GLY A 61 -11.36 21.24 18.21
CA GLY A 61 -12.22 22.23 18.84
C GLY A 61 -12.61 23.38 17.91
N ASN A 62 -12.46 24.62 18.38
CA ASN A 62 -12.89 25.81 17.63
C ASN A 62 -12.21 25.94 16.27
N ALA A 63 -10.92 25.60 16.17
CA ALA A 63 -10.17 25.73 14.92
C ALA A 63 -10.77 24.86 13.80
N ALA A 64 -11.25 23.65 14.13
CA ALA A 64 -11.98 22.80 13.20
C ALA A 64 -13.40 23.34 12.94
N ASN A 65 -14.12 23.76 13.98
CA ASN A 65 -15.51 24.23 13.84
C ASN A 65 -15.65 25.47 12.94
N ASP A 66 -14.68 26.37 12.96
CA ASP A 66 -14.65 27.58 12.11
C ASP A 66 -14.60 27.24 10.61
N LEU A 67 -14.15 26.04 10.26
CA LEU A 67 -14.01 25.58 8.87
C LEU A 67 -15.27 24.93 8.30
N ARG A 68 -16.29 24.64 9.13
CA ARG A 68 -17.51 23.92 8.70
C ARG A 68 -18.19 24.56 7.49
N SER A 69 -18.15 25.89 7.36
CA SER A 69 -18.75 26.60 6.23
C SER A 69 -18.01 26.41 4.90
N ARG A 70 -16.74 26.01 4.95
CA ARG A 70 -15.87 25.76 3.78
C ARG A 70 -15.84 24.29 3.37
N LEU A 71 -16.36 23.40 4.24
CA LEU A 71 -16.37 21.96 4.04
C LEU A 71 -17.70 21.51 3.46
N GLU A 72 -17.64 20.56 2.53
CA GLU A 72 -18.80 19.88 1.98
C GLU A 72 -19.56 19.10 3.08
N PRO A 73 -20.91 19.10 3.11
CA PRO A 73 -21.68 18.49 4.18
C PRO A 73 -21.36 17.03 4.50
N ASN A 74 -21.13 16.17 3.51
CA ASN A 74 -20.77 14.77 3.78
C ASN A 74 -19.31 14.62 4.24
N LEU A 75 -18.40 15.51 3.83
CA LEU A 75 -17.06 15.59 4.42
C LEU A 75 -17.11 16.01 5.91
N VAL A 76 -17.99 16.93 6.29
CA VAL A 76 -18.21 17.27 7.71
C VAL A 76 -18.65 16.03 8.50
N LYS A 77 -19.66 15.30 8.01
CA LYS A 77 -20.12 14.05 8.66
C LYS A 77 -19.03 13.00 8.77
N PHE A 78 -18.16 12.90 7.75
CA PHE A 78 -17.01 12.01 7.78
C PHE A 78 -16.05 12.40 8.92
N LEU A 79 -15.66 13.68 9.02
CA LEU A 79 -14.75 14.18 10.05
C LEU A 79 -15.35 14.10 11.48
N GLU A 80 -16.68 14.13 11.61
CA GLU A 80 -17.38 13.87 12.87
C GLU A 80 -17.38 12.38 13.26
N ALA A 81 -17.31 11.47 12.28
CA ALA A 81 -17.43 10.03 12.50
C ALA A 81 -16.09 9.29 12.63
N VAL A 82 -15.01 9.86 12.09
CA VAL A 82 -13.66 9.27 12.16
C VAL A 82 -12.97 9.55 13.47
N TYR A 83 -12.18 8.58 13.94
CA TYR A 83 -11.27 8.79 15.05
C TYR A 83 -10.03 9.52 14.56
N ASP A 84 -9.62 10.54 15.30
CA ASP A 84 -8.37 11.23 15.05
C ASP A 84 -7.40 10.93 16.20
N PRO A 85 -6.25 10.30 15.94
CA PRO A 85 -5.27 10.05 16.97
C PRO A 85 -4.27 11.21 17.14
N SER A 86 -4.55 12.38 16.54
CA SER A 86 -3.78 13.62 16.69
C SER A 86 -3.65 14.04 18.17
N GLY A 87 -2.61 13.53 18.83
CA GLY A 87 -2.41 13.69 20.29
C GLY A 87 -1.71 12.52 20.95
N SER A 88 -1.56 11.39 20.26
CA SER A 88 -0.64 10.32 20.66
C SER A 88 0.57 10.30 19.72
N ASP A 89 1.74 10.61 20.29
CA ASP A 89 3.06 10.84 19.63
C ASP A 89 3.54 9.75 18.64
N ASP A 90 2.81 8.64 18.49
CA ASP A 90 3.18 7.46 17.69
C ASP A 90 2.22 7.17 16.51
N THR A 91 1.15 7.93 16.33
CA THR A 91 0.03 7.41 15.53
C THR A 91 0.09 7.87 14.08
N ILE A 92 0.74 7.04 13.27
CA ILE A 92 0.69 7.10 11.81
C ILE A 92 -0.53 6.29 11.34
N LEU A 93 -1.46 6.91 10.60
CA LEU A 93 -2.68 6.27 10.10
C LEU A 93 -2.38 5.10 9.17
N PHE A 94 -1.46 5.27 8.23
CA PHE A 94 -1.07 4.24 7.28
C PHE A 94 0.36 4.47 6.78
N TYR A 95 1.01 3.46 6.19
CA TYR A 95 2.42 3.56 5.80
C TYR A 95 2.75 4.86 5.03
N TRP A 96 1.90 5.26 4.07
CA TRP A 96 2.13 6.48 3.27
C TRP A 96 1.62 7.79 3.88
N VAL A 97 0.74 7.75 4.89
CA VAL A 97 0.09 8.96 5.43
C VAL A 97 0.14 9.00 6.95
N SER A 98 0.50 10.16 7.50
CA SER A 98 0.59 10.38 8.94
C SER A 98 -0.79 10.34 9.60
N GLY A 99 -1.80 10.95 8.99
CA GLY A 99 -3.12 11.08 9.58
C GLY A 99 -3.89 12.21 8.92
N LEU A 100 -5.04 12.58 9.50
CA LEU A 100 -5.80 13.74 9.05
C LEU A 100 -4.94 15.01 9.19
N THR A 101 -5.16 15.93 8.26
CA THR A 101 -4.49 17.23 8.25
C THR A 101 -5.03 18.13 9.35
N TYR A 102 -4.15 18.97 9.92
CA TYR A 102 -4.58 19.97 10.90
C TYR A 102 -5.49 21.02 10.24
N PRO A 103 -6.44 21.60 10.99
CA PRO A 103 -7.37 22.60 10.47
C PRO A 103 -6.71 23.74 9.66
N ASP A 104 -5.59 24.27 10.15
CA ASP A 104 -4.83 25.37 9.56
C ASP A 104 -3.98 24.96 8.35
N GLU A 105 -3.77 23.66 8.13
CA GLU A 105 -2.94 23.12 7.05
C GLU A 105 -3.77 22.55 5.88
N LEU A 106 -5.09 22.35 6.03
CA LEU A 106 -5.95 21.68 5.04
C LEU A 106 -5.79 22.23 3.60
N TRP A 107 -5.69 23.55 3.47
CA TRP A 107 -5.57 24.23 2.18
C TRP A 107 -4.19 24.83 1.90
N PHE A 108 -3.24 24.71 2.84
CA PHE A 108 -1.96 25.41 2.76
C PHE A 108 -1.22 25.14 1.44
N ASP A 109 -1.15 23.87 1.02
CA ASP A 109 -0.48 23.47 -0.22
C ASP A 109 -1.27 23.82 -1.50
N TRP A 110 -2.52 24.27 -1.37
CA TRP A 110 -3.47 24.47 -2.47
C TRP A 110 -3.89 25.95 -2.69
N GLU A 111 -3.55 26.85 -1.76
CA GLU A 111 -3.91 28.27 -1.83
C GLU A 111 -3.40 28.95 -3.12
N GLY A 112 -2.24 28.51 -3.64
CA GLY A 112 -1.63 29.04 -4.87
C GLY A 112 -2.13 28.43 -6.18
N TYR A 113 -2.94 27.36 -6.14
CA TYR A 113 -3.34 26.56 -7.31
C TYR A 113 -4.83 26.72 -7.67
N SER A 114 -5.47 27.79 -7.20
CA SER A 114 -6.86 28.10 -7.53
C SER A 114 -6.98 28.65 -8.97
N GLU A 115 -6.92 27.76 -9.97
CA GLU A 115 -7.04 28.14 -11.39
C GLU A 115 -8.40 28.77 -11.73
N ASP A 116 -9.44 28.50 -10.94
CA ASP A 116 -10.83 28.86 -11.25
C ASP A 116 -11.49 29.84 -10.23
N GLY A 117 -10.73 30.40 -9.28
CA GLY A 117 -11.30 31.21 -8.18
C GLY A 117 -12.19 30.41 -7.23
N GLU A 118 -12.23 29.07 -7.35
CA GLU A 118 -12.90 28.16 -6.43
C GLU A 118 -12.03 27.95 -5.18
N GLU A 119 -11.98 28.98 -4.34
CA GLU A 119 -11.33 28.90 -3.03
C GLU A 119 -11.88 27.69 -2.25
N SER A 120 -10.97 26.93 -1.64
CA SER A 120 -11.28 25.77 -0.81
C SER A 120 -11.76 24.48 -1.52
N ARG A 121 -11.77 24.41 -2.86
CA ARG A 121 -12.20 23.19 -3.57
C ARG A 121 -11.35 21.95 -3.25
N ARG A 122 -10.03 22.07 -3.29
CA ARG A 122 -9.08 20.98 -3.07
C ARG A 122 -8.35 21.19 -1.76
N MET A 123 -8.10 20.10 -1.05
CA MET A 123 -7.41 20.12 0.23
C MET A 123 -6.54 18.88 0.39
N THR A 124 -5.47 19.01 1.14
CA THR A 124 -4.71 17.86 1.66
C THR A 124 -5.53 17.23 2.78
N LEU A 125 -6.22 16.12 2.55
CA LEU A 125 -7.06 15.46 3.56
C LEU A 125 -6.24 14.58 4.51
N TYR A 126 -5.27 13.85 3.98
CA TYR A 126 -4.28 13.13 4.79
C TYR A 126 -2.88 13.63 4.47
N ARG A 127 -2.13 14.02 5.50
CA ARG A 127 -0.74 14.47 5.34
C ARG A 127 0.16 13.31 4.99
N THR A 128 1.16 13.57 4.14
CA THR A 128 2.17 12.56 3.83
C THR A 128 2.89 12.09 5.09
N ASN A 129 3.40 10.86 5.06
CA ASN A 129 4.36 10.41 6.05
C ASN A 129 5.74 11.00 5.72
N SER A 130 6.10 12.09 6.40
CA SER A 130 7.30 12.90 6.10
C SER A 130 8.62 12.12 6.23
N GLY A 131 8.64 11.03 7.00
CA GLY A 131 9.79 10.14 7.11
C GLY A 131 10.10 9.34 5.83
N LEU A 132 9.12 9.19 4.93
CA LEU A 132 9.25 8.40 3.70
C LEU A 132 9.50 9.25 2.45
N LEU A 133 8.79 10.37 2.32
CA LEU A 133 8.62 11.04 1.02
C LEU A 133 9.26 12.43 0.96
N GLY A 134 10.24 12.73 1.83
CA GLY A 134 11.07 13.94 1.67
C GLY A 134 10.43 15.24 2.18
N GLY A 135 9.48 15.16 3.11
CA GLY A 135 9.04 16.31 3.92
C GLY A 135 8.07 17.31 3.27
N HIS A 136 7.49 17.01 2.09
CA HIS A 136 6.34 17.75 1.58
C HIS A 136 5.04 17.32 2.26
N ASN A 137 3.98 18.13 2.21
CA ASN A 137 2.75 17.85 2.97
C ASN A 137 1.60 17.28 2.12
N ASP A 138 1.70 17.31 0.79
CA ASP A 138 0.58 17.06 -0.15
C ASP A 138 -0.20 15.76 0.07
N GLY A 139 0.49 14.69 0.46
CA GLY A 139 -0.09 13.41 0.87
C GLY A 139 -1.26 12.94 -0.01
N LEU A 140 -2.44 12.80 0.60
CA LEU A 140 -3.68 12.49 -0.10
C LEU A 140 -4.54 13.76 -0.21
N CYS A 141 -4.69 14.24 -1.43
CA CYS A 141 -5.58 15.33 -1.77
C CYS A 141 -7.02 14.84 -1.94
N TYR A 142 -7.98 15.65 -1.52
CA TYR A 142 -9.41 15.47 -1.75
C TYR A 142 -10.01 16.67 -2.49
N ASP A 143 -10.76 16.42 -3.55
CA ASP A 143 -11.51 17.43 -4.31
C ASP A 143 -12.97 17.38 -3.87
N GLN A 144 -13.43 18.44 -3.19
CA GLN A 144 -14.77 18.55 -2.64
C GLN A 144 -15.87 18.60 -3.70
N LYS A 145 -15.56 18.98 -4.94
CA LYS A 145 -16.51 19.09 -6.04
C LYS A 145 -16.61 17.79 -6.83
N LEU A 146 -15.50 17.08 -6.96
CA LEU A 146 -15.47 15.76 -7.63
C LEU A 146 -15.82 14.61 -6.68
N HIS A 147 -15.77 14.84 -5.37
CA HIS A 147 -15.91 13.83 -4.32
C HIS A 147 -14.93 12.66 -4.48
N LYS A 148 -13.71 12.99 -4.93
CA LYS A 148 -12.64 12.02 -5.22
C LYS A 148 -11.35 12.45 -4.53
N ALA A 149 -10.47 11.49 -4.33
CA ALA A 149 -9.14 11.64 -3.78
C ALA A 149 -8.06 11.16 -4.74
N ALA A 150 -6.88 11.78 -4.65
CA ALA A 150 -5.67 11.38 -5.34
C ALA A 150 -4.49 11.44 -4.37
N MET A 151 -3.54 10.50 -4.52
CA MET A 151 -2.32 10.46 -3.72
C MET A 151 -1.18 11.09 -4.51
N PHE A 152 -0.47 12.03 -3.90
CA PHE A 152 0.69 12.72 -4.47
C PHE A 152 1.93 12.37 -3.64
N ILE A 153 2.94 11.80 -4.30
CA ILE A 153 4.14 11.21 -3.68
C ILE A 153 5.34 12.17 -3.80
N SER A 154 5.26 13.13 -4.72
CA SER A 154 6.21 14.22 -4.90
C SER A 154 5.47 15.57 -4.99
N ILE A 155 6.16 16.65 -4.65
CA ILE A 155 5.72 18.03 -4.90
C ILE A 155 5.41 18.29 -6.38
N ASP A 156 6.12 17.59 -7.28
CA ASP A 156 5.92 17.73 -8.73
C ASP A 156 4.62 17.06 -9.19
N ASP A 157 4.00 16.20 -8.36
CA ASP A 157 2.79 15.48 -8.76
C ASP A 157 1.54 16.39 -8.72
N GLN A 158 1.60 17.51 -8.00
CA GLN A 158 0.50 18.47 -7.90
C GLN A 158 0.10 19.04 -9.27
N ASP A 159 1.04 19.17 -10.22
CA ASP A 159 0.77 19.61 -11.59
C ASP A 159 -0.19 18.69 -12.34
N PHE A 160 -0.29 17.41 -11.93
CA PHE A 160 -1.23 16.45 -12.50
C PHE A 160 -2.64 16.59 -11.91
N ALA A 161 -2.80 17.24 -10.75
CA ALA A 161 -4.08 17.42 -10.08
C ALA A 161 -5.07 18.30 -10.87
N ASN A 162 -4.55 19.21 -11.70
CA ASN A 162 -5.35 20.23 -12.39
C ASN A 162 -5.82 19.82 -13.79
N ARG A 163 -5.32 18.72 -14.37
CA ARG A 163 -5.60 18.42 -15.79
C ARG A 163 -6.66 17.33 -15.94
N LEU A 164 -7.65 17.59 -16.81
CA LEU A 164 -8.66 16.62 -17.23
C LEU A 164 -8.03 15.31 -17.76
N GLU A 165 -6.83 15.40 -18.34
CA GLU A 165 -6.06 14.24 -18.84
C GLU A 165 -5.68 13.24 -17.73
N HIS A 166 -5.67 13.67 -16.47
CA HIS A 166 -5.29 12.86 -15.31
C HIS A 166 -6.48 12.47 -14.43
N GLU A 167 -7.72 12.51 -14.95
CA GLU A 167 -8.90 12.07 -14.20
C GLU A 167 -8.76 10.63 -13.65
N HIS A 168 -8.01 9.78 -14.36
CA HIS A 168 -7.75 8.40 -13.97
C HIS A 168 -6.96 8.25 -12.64
N LEU A 169 -6.32 9.30 -12.14
CA LEU A 169 -5.64 9.32 -10.83
C LEU A 169 -6.61 9.54 -9.67
N TRP A 170 -7.82 10.03 -9.95
CA TRP A 170 -8.81 10.41 -8.95
C TRP A 170 -9.80 9.28 -8.71
N HIS A 171 -9.89 8.83 -7.46
CA HIS A 171 -10.74 7.72 -7.05
C HIS A 171 -11.64 8.12 -5.88
N PRO A 172 -12.83 7.53 -5.72
CA PRO A 172 -13.62 7.70 -4.50
C PRO A 172 -12.78 7.34 -3.26
N LEU A 173 -12.94 8.10 -2.16
CA LEU A 173 -12.09 7.94 -0.98
C LEU A 173 -12.17 6.52 -0.40
N GLU A 174 -13.35 5.90 -0.42
CA GLU A 174 -13.54 4.51 0.01
C GLU A 174 -12.74 3.51 -0.83
N THR A 175 -12.44 3.84 -2.10
CA THR A 175 -11.62 3.00 -2.98
C THR A 175 -10.16 3.06 -2.53
N VAL A 176 -9.66 4.26 -2.21
CA VAL A 176 -8.29 4.44 -1.73
C VAL A 176 -8.10 3.74 -0.38
N LEU A 177 -9.00 3.96 0.58
CA LEU A 177 -8.96 3.33 1.90
C LEU A 177 -9.10 1.79 1.81
N SER A 178 -9.97 1.29 0.93
CA SER A 178 -10.11 -0.16 0.70
C SER A 178 -8.86 -0.76 0.07
N ASN A 179 -8.19 -0.03 -0.82
CA ASN A 179 -6.92 -0.46 -1.39
C ASN A 179 -5.84 -0.58 -0.31
N TRP A 180 -5.74 0.38 0.61
CA TRP A 180 -4.82 0.31 1.74
C TRP A 180 -5.08 -0.94 2.59
N ILE A 181 -6.34 -1.22 2.95
CA ILE A 181 -6.70 -2.44 3.68
C ILE A 181 -6.39 -3.71 2.86
N SER A 182 -6.57 -3.67 1.54
CA SER A 182 -6.23 -4.79 0.67
C SER A 182 -4.73 -5.08 0.66
N THR A 183 -3.88 -4.04 0.68
CA THR A 183 -2.42 -4.21 0.81
C THR A 183 -2.02 -4.81 2.17
N ILE A 184 -2.77 -4.51 3.24
CA ILE A 184 -2.61 -5.16 4.54
C ILE A 184 -2.96 -6.65 4.44
N ARG A 185 -4.10 -6.98 3.85
CA ARG A 185 -4.60 -8.36 3.72
C ARG A 185 -3.67 -9.25 2.90
N ILE A 186 -3.11 -8.71 1.83
CA ILE A 186 -2.12 -9.40 1.00
C ILE A 186 -0.78 -9.56 1.75
N GLY A 187 -0.55 -8.80 2.83
CA GLY A 187 0.69 -8.82 3.60
C GLY A 187 1.80 -7.97 2.99
N LYS A 188 1.46 -7.08 2.06
CA LYS A 188 2.42 -6.14 1.46
C LYS A 188 2.80 -5.04 2.44
N ILE A 189 1.85 -4.64 3.28
CA ILE A 189 2.05 -3.73 4.41
C ILE A 189 1.56 -4.44 5.67
N SER A 190 2.26 -4.28 6.79
CA SER A 190 1.81 -4.82 8.07
C SER A 190 2.06 -3.81 9.18
N ALA A 191 1.28 -3.91 10.26
CA ALA A 191 1.56 -3.18 11.49
C ALA A 191 2.21 -4.10 12.54
N GLY A 192 3.01 -3.54 13.44
CA GLY A 192 3.67 -4.26 14.52
C GLY A 192 4.20 -3.33 15.62
N PRO A 193 4.61 -3.87 16.78
CA PRO A 193 5.06 -3.07 17.91
C PRO A 193 6.30 -2.24 17.59
N SER A 194 6.37 -1.00 18.08
CA SER A 194 7.53 -0.10 17.95
C SER A 194 8.81 -0.73 18.55
N GLY A 195 9.98 -0.37 18.01
CA GLY A 195 11.28 -0.79 18.59
C GLY A 195 11.84 -2.15 18.19
N VAL A 196 11.07 -3.00 17.49
CA VAL A 196 11.64 -4.22 16.87
C VAL A 196 12.46 -3.80 15.64
N LYS A 197 13.78 -4.05 15.67
CA LYS A 197 14.64 -3.92 14.49
C LYS A 197 14.25 -4.97 13.48
N LEU A 198 13.88 -4.53 12.28
CA LEU A 198 13.51 -5.40 11.18
C LEU A 198 14.37 -5.05 9.97
N HIS A 199 14.47 -6.00 9.04
CA HIS A 199 15.18 -5.78 7.77
C HIS A 199 14.44 -4.82 6.82
N ASN A 200 13.18 -4.51 7.11
CA ASN A 200 12.34 -3.65 6.28
C ASN A 200 12.23 -2.24 6.87
N GLU A 201 12.08 -1.26 5.99
CA GLU A 201 11.75 0.11 6.36
C GLU A 201 10.48 0.16 7.21
N LYS A 202 10.56 0.88 8.32
CA LYS A 202 9.50 0.96 9.33
C LYS A 202 9.25 2.40 9.74
N TYR A 203 7.97 2.76 9.76
CA TYR A 203 7.51 4.09 10.17
C TYR A 203 6.37 3.94 11.15
N GLY A 204 6.60 4.38 12.39
CA GLY A 204 5.68 4.11 13.50
C GLY A 204 5.40 2.60 13.59
N PRO A 205 4.13 2.17 13.57
CA PRO A 205 3.79 0.75 13.61
C PRO A 205 3.93 0.05 12.24
N TRP A 206 4.01 0.79 11.14
CA TRP A 206 3.88 0.26 9.78
C TRP A 206 5.21 -0.21 9.20
N MET A 207 5.14 -1.32 8.48
CA MET A 207 6.24 -1.91 7.72
C MET A 207 5.79 -2.17 6.30
N TYR A 208 6.64 -1.84 5.35
CA TYR A 208 6.46 -2.21 3.95
C TYR A 208 7.33 -3.42 3.61
N HIS A 209 6.73 -4.44 3.01
CA HIS A 209 7.43 -5.65 2.60
C HIS A 209 7.74 -5.57 1.10
N SER A 210 8.95 -5.93 0.70
CA SER A 210 9.33 -5.99 -0.73
C SER A 210 8.48 -7.00 -1.52
N TYR A 211 7.95 -8.02 -0.86
CA TYR A 211 6.97 -8.97 -1.38
C TYR A 211 6.12 -9.56 -0.25
N SER A 212 5.02 -10.21 -0.61
CA SER A 212 4.20 -11.01 0.31
C SER A 212 4.15 -12.49 -0.10
N PRO A 213 3.82 -13.41 0.83
CA PRO A 213 3.60 -14.82 0.50
C PRO A 213 2.52 -15.01 -0.58
N GLN A 214 1.41 -14.28 -0.51
CA GLN A 214 0.36 -14.35 -1.52
C GLN A 214 0.86 -13.91 -2.90
N GLN A 215 1.67 -12.86 -2.99
CA GLN A 215 2.27 -12.46 -4.27
C GLN A 215 3.21 -13.53 -4.83
N VAL A 216 3.94 -14.25 -3.98
CA VAL A 216 4.75 -15.40 -4.44
C VAL A 216 3.84 -16.48 -5.01
N GLU A 217 2.78 -16.86 -4.30
CA GLU A 217 1.84 -17.90 -4.74
C GLU A 217 1.13 -17.55 -6.06
N GLU A 218 0.65 -16.31 -6.19
CA GLU A 218 0.02 -15.80 -7.41
C GLU A 218 1.02 -15.79 -8.57
N THR A 219 2.27 -15.37 -8.33
CA THR A 219 3.32 -15.38 -9.36
C THR A 219 3.69 -16.80 -9.78
N VAL A 220 3.83 -17.72 -8.82
CA VAL A 220 4.07 -19.16 -9.08
C VAL A 220 2.92 -19.73 -9.91
N THR A 221 1.66 -19.40 -9.57
CA THR A 221 0.48 -19.83 -10.31
C THR A 221 0.48 -19.30 -11.74
N ALA A 222 0.76 -18.01 -11.93
CA ALA A 222 0.84 -17.39 -13.25
C ALA A 222 1.95 -18.01 -14.10
N PHE A 223 3.14 -18.22 -13.51
CA PHE A 223 4.27 -18.86 -14.17
C PHE A 223 3.96 -20.30 -14.57
N ASN A 224 3.33 -21.07 -13.69
CA ASN A 224 2.93 -22.45 -13.98
C ASN A 224 1.91 -22.53 -15.14
N ARG A 225 0.98 -21.57 -15.22
CA ARG A 225 0.05 -21.46 -16.37
C ARG A 225 0.79 -21.16 -17.68
N LEU A 226 1.79 -20.28 -17.64
CA LEU A 226 2.64 -19.98 -18.79
C LEU A 226 3.43 -21.21 -19.25
N VAL A 227 4.02 -21.95 -18.30
CA VAL A 227 4.73 -23.22 -18.59
C VAL A 227 3.81 -24.19 -19.31
N ILE A 228 2.58 -24.41 -18.80
CA ILE A 228 1.59 -25.28 -19.42
C ILE A 228 1.25 -24.80 -20.84
N ALA A 229 1.00 -23.49 -21.00
CA ALA A 229 0.63 -22.92 -22.29
C ALA A 229 1.73 -23.11 -23.35
N ILE A 230 3.01 -22.95 -22.97
CA ILE A 230 4.15 -23.17 -23.87
C ILE A 230 4.27 -24.66 -24.18
N GLU A 231 4.26 -25.53 -23.18
CA GLU A 231 4.41 -26.99 -23.37
C GLU A 231 3.32 -27.58 -24.26
N CYS A 232 2.07 -27.09 -24.16
CA CYS A 232 0.97 -27.53 -25.04
C CYS A 232 1.17 -27.16 -26.52
N ARG A 233 2.02 -26.17 -26.82
CA ARG A 233 2.32 -25.71 -28.19
C ARG A 233 3.61 -26.29 -28.75
N ILE A 234 4.42 -26.93 -27.92
CA ILE A 234 5.65 -27.61 -28.35
C ILE A 234 5.26 -28.93 -29.05
N PRO A 235 5.81 -29.23 -30.24
CA PRO A 235 5.54 -30.50 -30.93
C PRO A 235 5.89 -31.69 -30.03
N LYS A 236 5.03 -32.73 -30.01
CA LYS A 236 5.25 -33.94 -29.19
C LYS A 236 6.54 -34.69 -29.55
N SER A 237 7.09 -34.46 -30.74
CA SER A 237 8.37 -35.00 -31.21
C SER A 237 9.58 -34.24 -30.68
N ALA A 238 9.39 -33.07 -30.07
CA ALA A 238 10.48 -32.27 -29.54
C ALA A 238 11.11 -32.95 -28.31
N LYS A 239 12.44 -32.90 -28.23
CA LYS A 239 13.20 -33.41 -27.09
C LYS A 239 12.85 -32.60 -25.84
N LYS A 240 12.41 -33.28 -24.78
CA LYS A 240 12.17 -32.65 -23.47
C LYS A 240 13.48 -32.09 -22.92
N TRP A 241 13.43 -30.86 -22.40
CA TRP A 241 14.53 -30.28 -21.66
C TRP A 241 14.67 -31.01 -20.31
N PRO A 242 15.88 -31.45 -19.91
CA PRO A 242 16.09 -32.06 -18.61
C PRO A 242 15.88 -31.01 -17.52
N THR A 243 14.99 -31.31 -16.59
CA THR A 243 14.70 -30.42 -15.45
C THR A 243 14.63 -31.17 -14.13
N SER A 244 15.13 -30.54 -13.08
CA SER A 244 14.99 -30.96 -11.68
C SER A 244 13.78 -30.29 -11.03
N ASN A 245 13.21 -30.92 -9.99
CA ASN A 245 12.24 -30.30 -9.10
C ASN A 245 12.83 -30.20 -7.68
N PRO A 246 12.97 -29.00 -7.09
CA PRO A 246 12.70 -27.67 -7.68
C PRO A 246 13.66 -27.32 -8.83
N LEU A 247 13.32 -26.29 -9.62
CA LEU A 247 14.16 -25.82 -10.73
C LEU A 247 15.57 -25.46 -10.22
N ILE A 248 15.65 -24.76 -9.09
CA ILE A 248 16.87 -24.47 -8.35
C ILE A 248 16.70 -24.97 -6.91
N SER A 249 17.63 -25.80 -6.43
CA SER A 249 17.58 -26.34 -5.06
C SER A 249 17.95 -25.31 -4.01
N GLN A 250 17.49 -25.50 -2.77
CA GLN A 250 17.89 -24.64 -1.65
C GLN A 250 19.41 -24.59 -1.45
N GLN A 251 20.10 -25.72 -1.64
CA GLN A 251 21.56 -25.79 -1.55
C GLN A 251 22.26 -24.84 -2.53
N ILE A 252 21.77 -24.72 -3.77
CA ILE A 252 22.32 -23.81 -4.77
C ILE A 252 22.03 -22.35 -4.38
N LEU A 253 20.83 -22.07 -3.87
CA LEU A 253 20.47 -20.72 -3.41
C LEU A 253 21.35 -20.29 -2.23
N ASP A 254 21.67 -21.22 -1.33
CA ASP A 254 22.56 -20.98 -0.19
C ASP A 254 24.01 -20.77 -0.65
N SER A 255 24.52 -21.63 -1.55
CA SER A 255 25.88 -21.51 -2.09
C SER A 255 26.09 -20.25 -2.94
N THR A 256 25.02 -19.61 -3.38
CA THR A 256 25.04 -18.39 -4.21
C THR A 256 24.63 -17.14 -3.43
N SER A 257 24.53 -17.25 -2.10
CA SER A 257 24.22 -16.13 -1.20
C SER A 257 22.90 -15.42 -1.52
N VAL A 258 21.93 -16.14 -2.08
CA VAL A 258 20.58 -15.59 -2.30
C VAL A 258 19.94 -15.35 -0.93
N PRO A 259 19.45 -14.12 -0.63
CA PRO A 259 18.93 -13.80 0.70
C PRO A 259 17.81 -14.76 1.15
N ASN A 260 17.77 -15.01 2.45
CA ASN A 260 16.75 -15.83 3.09
C ASN A 260 16.18 -15.07 4.31
N PRO A 261 14.90 -14.64 4.28
CA PRO A 261 13.91 -14.89 3.23
C PRO A 261 14.08 -13.95 2.02
N SER A 262 13.66 -14.37 0.82
CA SER A 262 13.54 -13.50 -0.36
C SER A 262 12.49 -14.00 -1.35
N PHE A 263 11.98 -13.08 -2.18
CA PHE A 263 11.05 -13.41 -3.26
C PHE A 263 11.66 -14.44 -4.21
N ALA A 264 12.89 -14.20 -4.70
CA ALA A 264 13.55 -15.08 -5.66
C ALA A 264 13.70 -16.51 -5.13
N ARG A 265 14.11 -16.65 -3.86
CA ARG A 265 14.22 -17.95 -3.19
C ARG A 265 12.87 -18.67 -3.10
N SER A 266 11.84 -17.97 -2.64
CA SER A 266 10.49 -18.54 -2.51
C SER A 266 9.92 -18.94 -3.87
N PHE A 267 10.05 -18.07 -4.87
CA PHE A 267 9.58 -18.31 -6.22
C PHE A 267 10.29 -19.51 -6.88
N LEU A 268 11.64 -19.49 -6.95
CA LEU A 268 12.43 -20.51 -7.65
C LEU A 268 12.29 -21.92 -7.04
N THR A 269 11.96 -22.01 -5.76
CA THR A 269 11.75 -23.30 -5.08
C THR A 269 10.33 -23.85 -5.22
N MET A 270 9.37 -23.02 -5.64
CA MET A 270 7.94 -23.40 -5.75
C MET A 270 7.45 -23.57 -7.19
N ILE A 271 8.12 -22.97 -8.18
CA ILE A 271 7.71 -23.09 -9.58
C ILE A 271 7.86 -24.50 -10.13
N ARG A 272 6.95 -24.86 -11.03
CA ARG A 272 7.03 -26.10 -11.80
C ARG A 272 8.23 -26.03 -12.75
N PRO A 273 9.09 -27.07 -12.79
CA PRO A 273 10.14 -27.12 -13.79
C PRO A 273 9.57 -27.23 -15.22
N PRO A 274 9.94 -26.31 -16.13
CA PRO A 274 9.51 -26.30 -17.52
C PRO A 274 10.26 -27.32 -18.39
N ASN A 275 9.57 -28.09 -19.23
CA ASN A 275 10.21 -29.04 -20.17
C ASN A 275 10.87 -28.38 -21.40
N PHE A 276 11.16 -27.08 -21.34
CA PHE A 276 11.75 -26.29 -22.43
C PHE A 276 12.88 -25.40 -21.92
N LYS A 277 13.75 -25.00 -22.85
CA LYS A 277 14.96 -24.23 -22.57
C LYS A 277 14.73 -22.71 -22.54
N TYR A 278 13.86 -22.20 -23.40
CA TYR A 278 13.63 -20.77 -23.61
C TYR A 278 12.16 -20.43 -23.38
N ILE A 279 11.89 -19.43 -22.54
CA ILE A 279 10.53 -18.92 -22.32
C ILE A 279 10.11 -17.93 -23.42
N ALA A 280 11.10 -17.24 -23.99
CA ALA A 280 10.97 -16.35 -25.15
C ALA A 280 12.30 -16.35 -25.92
N PRO A 281 12.34 -15.87 -27.18
CA PRO A 281 13.60 -15.71 -27.92
C PRO A 281 14.63 -14.91 -27.11
N GLY A 282 15.79 -15.51 -26.84
CA GLY A 282 16.86 -14.89 -26.03
C GLY A 282 16.68 -14.99 -24.51
N LEU A 283 15.52 -15.41 -24.01
CA LEU A 283 15.26 -15.53 -22.57
C LEU A 283 15.35 -16.99 -22.11
N LEU A 284 16.55 -17.35 -21.66
CA LEU A 284 16.91 -18.69 -21.18
C LEU A 284 16.39 -18.91 -19.75
N LEU A 285 15.86 -20.12 -19.50
CA LEU A 285 15.60 -20.55 -18.13
C LEU A 285 16.90 -20.99 -17.44
N PRO A 286 17.16 -20.53 -16.22
CA PRO A 286 18.41 -20.87 -15.52
C PRO A 286 18.46 -22.36 -15.21
N THR A 287 19.59 -23.00 -15.52
CA THR A 287 19.99 -24.27 -14.90
C THR A 287 20.71 -23.99 -13.58
N PRO A 288 20.75 -24.96 -12.65
CA PRO A 288 21.62 -24.93 -11.46
C PRO A 288 23.00 -24.32 -11.69
N GLU A 289 23.71 -24.77 -12.72
CA GLU A 289 25.08 -24.36 -13.03
C GLU A 289 25.11 -22.92 -13.53
N SER A 290 24.24 -22.57 -14.49
CA SER A 290 24.18 -21.21 -15.04
C SER A 290 23.78 -20.18 -13.99
N PHE A 291 22.85 -20.55 -13.08
CA PHE A 291 22.42 -19.71 -11.99
C PHE A 291 23.59 -19.41 -11.05
N ALA A 292 24.35 -20.44 -10.67
CA ALA A 292 25.49 -20.27 -9.78
C ALA A 292 26.62 -19.44 -10.40
N SER A 293 26.89 -19.61 -11.70
CA SER A 293 27.95 -18.86 -12.38
C SER A 293 27.63 -17.40 -12.65
N SER A 294 26.34 -17.03 -12.66
CA SER A 294 25.88 -15.71 -13.10
C SER A 294 25.23 -14.90 -11.98
N GLN A 295 25.37 -15.31 -10.72
CA GLN A 295 24.72 -14.64 -9.59
C GLN A 295 25.52 -13.40 -9.13
N PRO A 296 25.09 -12.16 -9.47
CA PRO A 296 25.80 -10.92 -9.12
C PRO A 296 26.00 -10.70 -7.62
N PHE A 297 25.17 -11.31 -6.76
CA PHE A 297 25.24 -11.09 -5.30
C PHE A 297 26.32 -11.92 -4.60
N THR A 298 27.00 -12.84 -5.29
CA THR A 298 28.10 -13.63 -4.70
C THR A 298 29.33 -12.79 -4.35
N SER A 299 29.49 -11.60 -4.97
CA SER A 299 30.62 -10.69 -4.74
C SER A 299 30.29 -9.46 -3.89
N VAL A 300 29.03 -9.28 -3.50
CA VAL A 300 28.63 -8.14 -2.66
C VAL A 300 28.94 -8.49 -1.21
N LYS A 301 30.01 -7.89 -0.66
CA LYS A 301 30.26 -7.95 0.79
C LYS A 301 29.06 -7.30 1.48
N GLN A 302 28.48 -7.97 2.47
CA GLN A 302 27.59 -7.29 3.42
C GLN A 302 28.41 -6.17 4.05
N GLU A 303 28.17 -4.93 3.64
CA GLU A 303 28.55 -3.81 4.46
C GLU A 303 27.66 -3.87 5.70
N ASP A 304 28.29 -3.94 6.88
CA ASP A 304 27.60 -3.68 8.14
C ASP A 304 27.00 -2.27 8.02
N ASP A 305 25.69 -2.18 7.76
CA ASP A 305 24.93 -0.94 7.87
C ASP A 305 24.98 -0.46 9.33
N ARG A 306 26.07 0.22 9.66
CA ARG A 306 26.23 1.05 10.85
C ARG A 306 25.65 2.42 10.53
N LEU A 307 24.33 2.55 10.62
CA LEU A 307 23.66 3.82 10.92
C LEU A 307 22.55 3.57 11.94
#